data_AF-A0A2M7EF08-F1
#
_entry.id   AF-A0A2M7EF08-F1
#
_cell.length_a   1.000
_cell.length_b   1.000
_cell.length_c   1.000
_cell.angle_alpha   90.00
_cell.angle_beta   90.00
_cell.angle_gamma   90.00
#
_symmetry.space_group_name_H-M   'P 1'
#
loop_
_entity.id
_entity.type
_entity.pdbx_description
1 polymer ?
#
loop_
_entity_poly.entity_id
_entity_poly.type
_entity_poly.pdbx_seq_one_letter_code
_entity_poly.pdbx_strand_id
1 'polypeptide(L)' 'MGKRGLKKRAEGLRLQILNHENKIRNERAKQIPDEGKIHHWEAEIKAFKNSIARVLRRIEE' A
#
# COMPACT_ATOMS: atom_id res chain seq x y z
N MET A 1 5.21 11.54 18.91
CA MET A 1 4.51 11.75 17.62
C MET A 1 3.02 11.88 17.90
N GLY A 2 2.40 13.03 17.66
CA GLY A 2 0.95 13.21 17.86
C GLY A 2 0.10 12.68 16.70
N LYS A 3 -1.24 12.71 16.85
CA LYS A 3 -2.22 12.22 15.86
C LYS A 3 -1.99 12.76 14.43
N ARG A 4 -1.42 13.96 14.27
CA ARG A 4 -1.02 14.55 12.96
C ARG A 4 0.10 13.77 12.25
N GLY A 5 1.12 13.32 12.98
CA GLY A 5 2.24 12.57 12.38
C GLY A 5 1.81 11.17 11.91
N LEU A 6 0.90 10.55 12.66
CA LEU A 6 0.28 9.27 12.31
C LEU A 6 -0.58 9.38 11.04
N LYS A 7 -1.39 10.45 10.91
CA LYS A 7 -2.15 10.72 9.67
C LYS A 7 -1.24 10.90 8.45
N LYS A 8 -0.18 11.71 8.55
CA LYS A 8 0.76 11.93 7.44
C LYS A 8 1.46 10.63 7.01
N ARG A 9 1.82 9.77 7.97
CA ARG A 9 2.39 8.45 7.67
C ARG A 9 1.38 7.54 6.96
N ALA A 10 0.13 7.52 7.41
CA ALA A 10 -0.92 6.74 6.75
C ALA A 10 -1.19 7.23 5.32
N GLU A 11 -1.16 8.54 5.09
CA GLU A 11 -1.31 9.13 3.75
C GLU A 11 -0.16 8.75 2.81
N GLY A 12 1.09 8.81 3.28
CA GLY A 12 2.24 8.35 2.50
C GLY A 12 2.15 6.86 2.13
N LEU A 13 1.70 6.01 3.06
CA LEU A 13 1.46 4.59 2.78
C LEU A 13 0.32 4.38 1.78
N ARG A 14 -0.74 5.20 1.81
CA ARG A 14 -1.83 5.14 0.82
C ARG A 14 -1.35 5.50 -0.58
N LEU A 15 -0.49 6.52 -0.72
CA LEU A 15 0.11 6.87 -2.01
C LEU A 15 0.99 5.74 -2.55
N GLN A 16 1.75 5.08 -1.68
CA GLN A 16 2.55 3.91 -2.08
C GLN A 16 1.67 2.75 -2.54
N ILE A 17 0.57 2.45 -1.83
CA ILE A 17 -0.40 1.43 -2.24
C ILE A 17 -0.95 1.75 -3.62
N LEU A 18 -1.41 2.98 -3.85
CA LEU A 18 -2.01 3.39 -5.13
C LEU A 18 -1.00 3.26 -6.28
N ASN A 19 0.27 3.59 -6.05
CA ASN A 19 1.33 3.38 -7.03
C ASN A 19 1.54 1.89 -7.36
N HIS A 20 1.53 1.01 -6.35
CA HIS A 20 1.67 -0.43 -6.57
C HIS A 20 0.44 -1.03 -7.27
N GLU A 21 -0.78 -0.60 -6.90
CA GLU A 21 -2.01 -1.01 -7.58
C GLU A 21 -2.00 -0.59 -9.05
N ASN A 22 -1.50 0.61 -9.37
CA ASN A 22 -1.35 1.04 -10.76
C ASN A 22 -0.29 0.23 -11.52
N LYS A 23 0.85 -0.09 -10.88
CA LYS A 23 1.87 -0.97 -11.46
C LYS A 23 1.31 -2.35 -11.78
N ILE A 24 0.58 -2.97 -10.84
CA ILE A 24 -0.08 -4.26 -11.04
C ILE A 24 -1.06 -4.17 -12.20
N ARG A 25 -1.90 -3.12 -12.25
CA ARG A 25 -2.87 -2.93 -13.33
C ARG A 25 -2.19 -2.84 -14.70
N ASN A 26 -1.11 -2.07 -14.80
CA ASN A 26 -0.35 -1.93 -16.04
C ASN A 26 0.34 -3.25 -16.43
N GLU A 27 0.87 -4.00 -15.46
CA GLU A 27 1.51 -5.29 -15.72
C GLU A 27 0.51 -6.33 -16.19
N ARG A 28 -0.67 -6.40 -15.56
CA ARG A 28 -1.77 -7.29 -15.96
C ARG A 28 -2.34 -6.97 -17.35
N ALA A 29 -2.16 -5.74 -17.83
CA ALA A 29 -2.59 -5.33 -19.17
C ALA A 29 -1.58 -5.71 -20.28
N LYS A 30 -0.38 -6.19 -19.94
CA LYS A 30 0.60 -6.67 -20.93
C LYS A 30 0.14 -8.00 -21.54
N GLN A 31 0.62 -8.30 -22.74
CA GLN A 31 0.38 -9.59 -23.39
C GLN A 31 0.93 -10.77 -22.56
N ILE A 32 2.07 -10.57 -21.89
CA ILE A 32 2.68 -11.56 -21.00
C ILE A 32 2.93 -10.86 -19.66
N PRO A 33 1.99 -10.95 -18.71
CA PRO A 33 2.17 -10.37 -17.40
C PRO A 33 3.22 -11.12 -16.59
N ASP A 34 4.02 -10.37 -15.82
CA ASP A 34 4.98 -10.95 -14.87
C ASP A 34 4.28 -11.19 -13.52
N GLU A 35 3.79 -12.41 -13.32
CA GLU A 35 3.10 -12.79 -12.08
C GLU A 35 4.00 -12.71 -10.84
N GLY A 36 5.31 -12.85 -11.00
CA GLY A 36 6.28 -12.70 -9.90
C GLY A 36 6.30 -11.27 -9.38
N LYS A 37 6.36 -10.29 -10.29
CA LYS A 37 6.27 -8.87 -9.92
C LYS A 37 4.92 -8.50 -9.33
N ILE A 38 3.83 -9.03 -9.91
CA ILE A 38 2.48 -8.79 -9.40
C ILE A 38 2.36 -9.31 -7.96
N HIS A 39 2.75 -10.55 -7.69
CA HIS A 39 2.74 -11.11 -6.33
C HIS A 39 3.60 -10.33 -5.36
N HIS A 40 4.78 -9.86 -5.79
CA HIS A 40 5.65 -9.04 -4.97
C HIS A 40 4.95 -7.75 -4.54
N TRP A 41 4.38 -7.02 -5.50
CA TRP A 41 3.66 -5.77 -5.22
C TRP A 41 2.39 -6.01 -4.39
N GLU A 42 1.68 -7.12 -4.60
CA GLU A 42 0.52 -7.49 -3.76
C GLU A 42 0.92 -7.75 -2.30
N ALA A 43 2.07 -8.42 -2.07
CA ALA A 43 2.60 -8.64 -0.73
C ALA A 43 2.99 -7.31 -0.05
N GLU A 44 3.63 -6.39 -0.78
CA GLU A 44 3.96 -5.05 -0.27
C GLU A 44 2.69 -4.25 0.08
N ILE A 45 1.67 -4.25 -0.80
CA ILE A 45 0.37 -3.62 -0.54
C ILE A 45 -0.26 -4.18 0.74
N LYS A 46 -0.22 -5.49 0.95
CA LYS A 46 -0.75 -6.12 2.16
C LYS A 46 -0.01 -5.66 3.42
N ALA A 47 1.31 -5.56 3.37
CA ALA A 47 2.13 -5.04 4.48
C ALA A 47 1.83 -3.56 4.78
N PHE A 48 1.66 -2.74 3.74
CA PHE A 48 1.29 -1.32 3.90
C PHE A 48 -0.12 -1.15 4.46
N LYS A 49 -1.11 -1.93 3.98
CA LYS A 49 -2.49 -1.93 4.51
C LYS A 49 -2.51 -2.30 5.99
N ASN A 50 -1.74 -3.32 6.41
CA ASN A 50 -1.59 -3.69 7.82
C ASN A 50 -0.95 -2.58 8.66
N SER A 51 0.04 -1.88 8.11
CA SER A 51 0.69 -0.75 8.79
C SER A 51 -0.28 0.42 8.97
N ILE A 52 -1.09 0.74 7.96
CA ILE A 52 -2.15 1.75 8.05
C ILE A 52 -3.19 1.35 9.11
N ALA A 53 -3.65 0.10 9.10
CA ALA A 53 -4.63 -0.39 10.08
C ALA A 53 -4.13 -0.24 11.53
N ARG A 54 -2.85 -0.57 11.79
CA ARG A 54 -2.24 -0.36 13.11
C ARG A 54 -2.17 1.12 13.50
N VAL A 55 -1.81 1.98 12.55
CA VAL A 55 -1.73 3.43 12.78
C VAL A 55 -3.11 4.03 13.05
N LEU A 56 -4.14 3.60 12.32
CA LEU A 56 -5.52 4.06 12.49
C LEU A 56 -6.10 3.60 13.83
N ARG A 57 -5.88 2.35 14.25
CA ARG A 57 -6.28 1.88 15.58
C ARG A 57 -5.74 2.76 16.71
N ARG A 58 -4.47 3.16 16.63
CA ARG A 58 -3.84 4.07 17.60
C ARG A 58 -4.35 5.52 17.57
N ILE A 59 -5.05 5.93 16.51
CA ILE A 59 -5.68 7.27 16.43
C ILE A 59 -7.06 7.24 17.09
N GLU A 60 -7.73 6.08 17.03
CA GLU A 60 -9.06 5.85 17.60
C GLU A 60 -9.02 5.58 19.11
N GLU A 61 -7.91 5.07 19.64
CA GLU A 61 -7.55 5.11 21.08
C GLU A 61 -7.28 6.55 21.58
#